data_AF-A0AAW9LD63-F1
#
_entry.id   AF-A0AAW9LD63-F1
#
_cell.length_a   1.000
_cell.length_b   1.000
_cell.length_c   1.000
_cell.angle_alpha   90.00
_cell.angle_beta   90.00
_cell.angle_gamma   90.00
#
_symmetry.space_group_name_H-M   'P 1'
#
loop_
_entity.id
_entity.type
_entity.pdbx_description
1 polymer ?
#
loop_
_entity_poly.entity_id
_entity_poly.type
_entity_poly.pdbx_seq_one_letter_code
_entity_poly.pdbx_strand_id
1 'polypeptide(L)'
;MAEAESPPDKTTVNIRMRETFLEDIDSTWEDQGFNSRSEYIRYVLRDALKHPDFNRADLKAMLASEVEIQEGRTHSSDEVKDEFDIGMSASSDDE
;
A
#
# COMPACT_ATOMS: atom_id res chain seq x y z
N MET A 1 37.66 -19.62 4.18
CA MET A 1 37.02 -18.76 5.21
C MET A 1 36.24 -17.71 4.44
N ALA A 2 34.92 -17.81 4.38
CA ALA A 2 34.10 -16.77 3.76
C ALA A 2 34.07 -15.59 4.73
N GLU A 3 34.51 -14.43 4.27
CA GLU A 3 34.42 -13.18 4.99
C GLU A 3 32.94 -12.86 5.15
N ALA A 4 32.41 -12.98 6.36
CA ALA A 4 31.05 -12.57 6.64
C ALA A 4 31.01 -11.06 6.47
N GLU A 5 30.33 -10.58 5.43
CA GLU A 5 30.09 -9.16 5.20
C GLU A 5 29.61 -8.52 6.50
N SER A 6 30.37 -7.54 6.99
CA SER A 6 30.02 -6.81 8.20
C SER A 6 28.59 -6.29 8.08
N PRO A 7 27.75 -6.44 9.11
CA PRO A 7 26.39 -5.95 9.05
C PRO A 7 26.41 -4.45 8.73
N PRO A 8 25.49 -3.97 7.87
CA PRO A 8 25.48 -2.59 7.42
C PRO A 8 25.43 -1.62 8.61
N ASP A 9 26.09 -0.48 8.45
CA ASP A 9 26.12 0.57 9.48
C ASP A 9 24.70 0.99 9.86
N LYS A 10 24.45 1.07 11.18
CA LYS A 10 23.17 1.44 11.76
C LYS A 10 23.34 2.68 12.63
N THR A 11 22.53 3.70 12.36
CA THR A 11 22.44 4.90 13.20
C THR A 11 21.22 4.81 14.11
N THR A 12 21.41 5.05 15.41
CA THR A 12 20.32 5.10 16.38
C THR A 12 19.54 6.42 16.24
N VAL A 13 18.23 6.31 16.08
CA VAL A 13 17.31 7.46 16.03
C VAL A 13 16.38 7.39 17.24
N ASN A 14 16.26 8.50 17.98
CA ASN A 14 15.34 8.62 19.11
C ASN A 14 14.04 9.27 18.65
N ILE A 15 12.91 8.60 18.86
CA ILE A 15 11.57 9.07 18.47
C ILE A 15 10.73 9.24 19.73
N ARG A 16 10.12 10.42 19.93
CA ARG A 16 9.15 10.66 20.99
C ARG A 16 7.74 10.38 20.49
N MET A 17 6.94 9.70 21.29
CA MET A 17 5.54 9.39 20.99
C MET A 17 4.70 9.33 22.26
N ARG A 18 3.37 9.36 22.12
CA ARG A 18 2.45 9.18 23.26
C ARG A 18 2.54 7.76 23.79
N GLU A 19 2.42 7.58 25.10
CA GLU A 19 2.48 6.26 25.75
C GLU A 19 1.40 5.32 25.20
N THR A 20 0.17 5.80 25.03
CA THR A 20 -0.92 5.00 24.44
C THR A 20 -0.59 4.48 23.04
N PHE A 21 0.14 5.26 22.24
CA PHE A 21 0.53 4.83 20.90
C PHE A 21 1.70 3.84 20.94
N LEU A 22 2.58 3.95 21.96
CA LEU A 22 3.62 2.96 22.18
C LEU A 22 3.01 1.62 22.60
N GLU A 23 1.97 1.61 23.44
CA GLU A 23 1.23 0.39 23.83
C GLU A 23 0.58 -0.30 22.62
N ASP A 24 -0.02 0.48 21.71
CA ASP A 24 -0.58 -0.05 20.45
C ASP A 24 0.52 -0.67 19.58
N ILE A 25 1.67 -0.02 19.47
CA ILE A 25 2.83 -0.56 18.74
C ILE A 25 3.28 -1.86 19.39
N ASP A 26 3.47 -1.85 20.72
CA ASP A 26 3.97 -2.97 21.52
C ASP A 26 3.09 -4.21 21.35
N SER A 27 1.77 -4.05 21.33
CA SER A 27 0.84 -5.15 21.05
C SER A 27 0.96 -5.64 19.59
N THR A 28 1.06 -4.71 18.64
CA THR A 28 1.01 -5.03 17.21
C THR A 28 2.25 -5.79 16.71
N TRP A 29 3.46 -5.42 17.13
CA TRP A 29 4.68 -6.08 16.62
C TRP A 29 4.79 -7.53 17.10
N GLU A 30 4.33 -7.81 18.32
CA GLU A 30 4.29 -9.17 18.89
C GLU A 30 3.28 -10.03 18.12
N ASP A 31 2.07 -9.52 17.90
CA ASP A 31 1.02 -10.21 17.15
C ASP A 31 1.43 -10.51 15.70
N GLN A 32 2.21 -9.62 15.08
CA GLN A 32 2.75 -9.81 13.73
C GLN A 32 4.05 -10.64 13.70
N GLY A 33 4.57 -11.08 14.84
CA GLY A 33 5.71 -12.00 14.93
C GLY A 33 7.07 -11.39 14.62
N PHE A 34 7.23 -10.07 14.78
CA PHE A 34 8.55 -9.42 14.63
C PHE A 34 9.48 -9.80 15.79
N ASN A 35 10.81 -9.76 15.59
CA ASN A 35 11.75 -10.10 16.66
C ASN A 35 11.99 -8.93 17.64
N SER A 36 11.64 -7.71 17.22
CA SER A 36 11.76 -6.52 18.06
C SER A 36 10.89 -5.37 17.56
N ARG A 37 10.55 -4.48 18.48
CA ARG A 37 9.91 -3.19 18.20
C ARG A 37 10.64 -2.37 17.14
N SER A 38 11.96 -2.27 17.26
CA SER A 38 12.78 -1.50 16.32
C SER A 38 12.81 -2.13 14.92
N GLU A 39 12.59 -3.43 14.80
CA GLU A 39 12.41 -4.09 13.51
C GLU A 39 11.06 -3.73 12.89
N TYR A 40 9.99 -3.82 13.65
CA TYR A 40 8.65 -3.44 13.20
C TYR A 40 8.57 -1.96 12.77
N ILE A 41 9.09 -1.04 13.60
CA ILE A 41 9.11 0.38 13.26
C ILE A 41 9.89 0.62 11.96
N ARG A 42 11.04 -0.03 11.77
CA ARG A 42 11.81 0.10 10.52
C ARG A 42 11.10 -0.52 9.32
N TYR A 43 10.36 -1.61 9.51
CA TYR A 43 9.53 -2.22 8.47
C TYR A 43 8.44 -1.26 8.01
N VAL A 44 7.65 -0.69 8.94
CA VAL A 44 6.59 0.27 8.64
C VAL A 44 7.14 1.53 7.96
N LEU A 45 8.25 2.08 8.47
CA LEU A 45 8.90 3.25 7.84
C LEU A 45 9.41 2.95 6.43
N ARG A 46 9.94 1.75 6.19
CA ARG A 46 10.41 1.34 4.86
C ARG A 46 9.24 1.18 3.89
N ASP A 47 8.14 0.61 4.35
CA ASP A 47 6.92 0.44 3.55
C ASP A 47 6.37 1.78 3.09
N ALA A 48 6.20 2.73 4.03
CA ALA A 48 5.76 4.08 3.74
C ALA A 48 6.67 4.83 2.74
N LEU A 49 7.97 4.54 2.73
CA LEU A 49 8.91 5.12 1.77
C LEU A 49 8.91 4.42 0.40
N LYS A 50 8.64 3.12 0.35
CA LYS A 50 8.59 2.34 -0.89
C LYS A 50 7.28 2.50 -1.64
N HIS A 51 6.20 2.74 -0.91
CA HIS A 51 4.85 2.86 -1.45
C HIS A 51 4.25 4.22 -1.04
N PRO A 52 4.89 5.36 -1.37
CA PRO A 52 4.45 6.68 -0.92
C PRO A 52 3.09 7.08 -1.50
N ASP A 53 2.78 6.56 -2.69
CA ASP A 53 1.54 6.86 -3.40
C ASP A 53 0.35 6.10 -2.81
N PHE A 54 0.57 4.95 -2.15
CA PHE A 54 -0.51 4.18 -1.55
C PHE A 54 -0.85 4.73 -0.17
N ASN A 55 -1.90 5.54 -0.12
CA ASN A 55 -2.35 6.18 1.10
C ASN A 55 -3.76 5.71 1.51
N ARG A 56 -4.24 6.22 2.64
CA ARG A 56 -5.55 5.82 3.19
C ARG A 56 -6.73 6.13 2.25
N ALA A 57 -6.61 7.10 1.36
CA ALA A 57 -7.63 7.41 0.36
C ALA A 57 -7.70 6.31 -0.71
N ASP A 58 -6.57 5.79 -1.16
CA ASP A 58 -6.53 4.70 -2.16
C ASP A 58 -7.10 3.41 -1.58
N LEU A 59 -6.77 3.09 -0.33
CA LEU A 59 -7.38 1.96 0.36
C LEU A 59 -8.91 2.12 0.47
N LYS A 60 -9.40 3.33 0.77
CA LYS A 60 -10.85 3.61 0.81
C LYS A 60 -11.49 3.47 -0.57
N ALA A 61 -10.83 3.94 -1.62
CA ALA A 61 -11.32 3.81 -3.00
C ALA A 61 -11.42 2.34 -3.41
N MET A 62 -10.41 1.53 -3.10
CA MET A 62 -10.45 0.09 -3.36
C MET A 62 -11.58 -0.61 -2.60
N LEU A 63 -11.75 -0.30 -1.30
CA LEU A 63 -12.84 -0.88 -0.50
C LEU A 63 -14.23 -0.43 -0.97
N ALA A 64 -14.37 0.82 -1.43
CA ALA A 64 -15.62 1.31 -2.01
C ALA A 64 -15.94 0.58 -3.32
N SER A 65 -14.93 0.38 -4.18
CA SER A 65 -15.07 -0.38 -5.42
C SER A 65 -15.48 -1.84 -5.16
N GLU A 66 -14.93 -2.50 -4.13
CA GLU A 66 -15.35 -3.86 -3.74
C GLU A 66 -16.84 -3.91 -3.35
N VAL A 67 -17.33 -2.92 -2.60
CA VAL A 67 -18.76 -2.82 -2.24
C VAL A 67 -19.61 -2.58 -3.48
N GLU A 68 -19.17 -1.71 -4.40
CA GLU A 68 -19.87 -1.46 -5.66
C GLU A 68 -19.99 -2.72 -6.53
N ILE A 69 -18.93 -3.55 -6.57
CA ILE A 69 -18.95 -4.87 -7.23
C ILE A 69 -20.00 -5.78 -6.59
N GLN A 70 -19.99 -5.89 -5.25
CA GLN A 70 -20.94 -6.75 -4.53
C GLN A 70 -22.40 -6.31 -4.71
N GLU A 71 -22.64 -4.99 -4.81
CA GLU A 71 -23.97 -4.43 -5.01
C GLU A 71 -24.37 -4.34 -6.49
N GLY A 72 -23.52 -4.81 -7.42
CA GLY A 72 -23.79 -4.78 -8.86
C GLY A 72 -23.88 -3.38 -9.45
N ARG A 73 -23.24 -2.39 -8.81
CA ARG A 73 -23.19 -0.98 -9.24
C ARG A 73 -22.02 -0.70 -10.19
N THR A 74 -21.51 -1.74 -10.85
CA THR A 74 -20.40 -1.66 -11.81
C THR A 74 -20.92 -1.66 -13.24
N HIS A 75 -20.29 -0.86 -14.09
CA HIS A 75 -20.61 -0.83 -15.52
C HIS A 75 -19.78 -1.85 -16.30
N SER A 76 -20.37 -2.43 -17.34
CA SER A 76 -19.62 -3.26 -18.29
C SER A 76 -18.72 -2.40 -19.17
N SER A 77 -17.61 -2.96 -19.65
CA SER A 77 -16.75 -2.24 -20.60
C SER A 77 -17.48 -1.84 -21.88
N ASP A 78 -18.44 -2.64 -22.35
CA ASP A 78 -19.19 -2.34 -23.57
C ASP A 78 -20.19 -1.22 -23.33
N GLU A 79 -20.87 -1.24 -22.17
CA GLU A 79 -21.79 -0.19 -21.72
C GLU A 79 -21.10 1.18 -21.62
N VAL A 80 -19.91 1.23 -21.02
CA VAL A 80 -19.12 2.47 -20.90
C VAL A 80 -18.63 2.96 -22.27
N LYS A 81 -18.23 2.05 -23.16
CA LYS A 81 -17.78 2.43 -24.51
C LYS A 81 -18.91 3.01 -25.34
N ASP A 82 -20.11 2.45 -25.22
CA ASP A 82 -21.31 2.92 -25.91
C ASP A 82 -21.81 4.25 -25.32
N GLU A 83 -21.78 4.42 -23.99
CA GLU A 83 -22.24 5.65 -23.31
C GLU A 83 -21.33 6.85 -23.59
N PHE A 84 -20.01 6.64 -23.58
CA PHE A 84 -19.02 7.71 -23.70
C PHE A 84 -18.36 7.79 -25.09
N ASP A 85 -18.84 7.02 -26.07
CA ASP A 85 -18.32 6.95 -27.46
C ASP A 85 -16.80 6.73 -27.52
N ILE A 86 -16.27 5.96 -26.58
CA ILE A 86 -14.82 5.70 -26.45
C ILE A 86 -14.37 4.48 -27.27
N GLY A 87 -15.30 3.80 -27.96
CA GLY A 87 -15.06 2.56 -28.70
C GLY A 87 -14.59 2.70 -30.14
N MET A 88 -14.64 3.90 -30.74
CA MET A 88 -14.55 4.07 -32.20
C MET A 88 -13.27 4.78 -32.70
N SER A 89 -12.13 4.66 -32.02
CA SER A 89 -10.87 5.35 -32.42
C SER A 89 -9.76 4.47 -33.00
N ALA A 90 -10.03 3.23 -33.39
CA ALA A 90 -9.05 2.41 -34.11
C ALA A 90 -9.60 1.88 -35.44
N SER A 91 -9.20 2.56 -36.52
CA SER A 91 -9.07 2.13 -37.93
C SER A 91 -9.75 3.10 -38.90
N SER A 92 -9.12 4.25 -39.11
CA SER A 92 -9.25 5.01 -40.36
C SER A 92 -7.85 5.44 -40.78
N ASP A 93 -7.04 4.44 -41.12
CA ASP A 93 -5.93 4.56 -42.07
C ASP A 93 -6.41 3.84 -43.34
N ASP A 94 -7.06 4.57 -44.23
CA ASP A 94 -7.28 4.18 -45.63
C ASP A 94 -7.28 5.47 -46.46
N GLU A 95 -6.09 5.91 -46.89
CA GLU A 95 -5.69 6.32 -48.26
C GLU A 95 -4.26 6.89 -48.30
#